data_AF-A0A522MKE7-F1
#
_entry.id   AF-A0A522MKE7-F1
#
_cell.length_a   1.000
_cell.length_b   1.000
_cell.length_c   1.000
_cell.angle_alpha   90.00
_cell.angle_beta   90.00
_cell.angle_gamma   90.00
#
_symmetry.space_group_name_H-M   'P 1'
#
loop_
_entity.id
_entity.type
_entity.pdbx_description
1 polymer ?
#
loop_
_entity_poly.entity_id
_entity_poly.type
_entity_poly.pdbx_seq_one_letter_code
_entity_poly.pdbx_strand_id
1 'polypeptide(L)'
;MQRRFKQWMLLAAFVPTFAMAQALQSQAPAASAAATAPVDPAKQAAIKELLEAIDAQKLVGAIGNSAQMQARQYVPEILSEALSENKTLTDKQKQAAVPALQKTAVQKLVDSAGQVFATDAFRQDAMQAQYDAYAKYYSTQEIKDLTTFYKSPTGRKFIQVQDQVGRDVVGGLMQKYMPQSIQATRTQADKEVAAVKPGK
;
A
#
# COMPACT_ATOMS: atom_id res chain seq x y z
N MET A 1 0.25 -55.24 -14.35
CA MET A 1 0.52 -55.69 -15.73
C MET A 1 -0.29 -54.76 -16.64
N GLN A 2 0.17 -54.01 -17.64
CA GLN A 2 1.32 -54.02 -18.54
C GLN A 2 1.74 -52.54 -18.74
N ARG A 3 3.00 -52.16 -18.46
CA ARG A 3 4.09 -52.00 -19.43
C ARG A 3 3.76 -51.16 -20.68
N ARG A 4 4.49 -50.04 -20.76
CA ARG A 4 5.17 -49.52 -21.95
C ARG A 4 4.27 -49.00 -23.08
N PHE A 5 4.03 -47.70 -23.09
CA PHE A 5 4.16 -46.91 -24.31
C PHE A 5 4.49 -45.47 -23.96
N LYS A 6 5.48 -44.92 -24.65
CA LYS A 6 5.87 -43.50 -24.73
C LYS A 6 6.86 -42.96 -23.68
N GLN A 7 8.05 -43.54 -23.66
CA GLN A 7 9.25 -42.71 -23.82
C GLN A 7 9.46 -42.46 -25.32
N TRP A 8 10.24 -41.43 -25.66
CA TRP A 8 10.58 -40.90 -27.00
C TRP A 8 9.61 -39.80 -27.48
N MET A 9 9.89 -38.54 -27.15
CA MET A 9 10.83 -37.70 -27.92
C MET A 9 11.05 -36.38 -27.16
N LEU A 10 12.30 -36.17 -26.78
CA LEU A 10 12.90 -34.85 -26.56
C LEU A 10 12.88 -34.10 -27.89
N LEU A 11 12.46 -32.83 -27.90
CA LEU A 11 13.11 -31.75 -28.66
C LEU A 11 12.51 -30.38 -28.31
N ALA A 12 13.34 -29.61 -27.59
CA ALA A 12 13.60 -28.18 -27.74
C ALA A 12 12.42 -27.22 -28.00
N ALA A 13 12.00 -26.52 -26.94
CA ALA A 13 11.98 -25.05 -26.88
C ALA A 13 11.58 -24.60 -25.47
N PHE A 14 12.40 -24.92 -24.46
CA PHE A 14 12.39 -24.12 -23.24
C PHE A 14 13.10 -22.81 -23.60
N VAL A 15 12.34 -21.74 -23.78
CA VAL A 15 12.87 -20.38 -23.71
C VAL A 15 13.10 -20.12 -22.22
N PRO A 16 14.35 -20.05 -21.73
CA PRO A 16 14.58 -19.72 -20.34
C PRO A 16 14.46 -18.19 -20.20
N THR A 17 13.25 -17.71 -19.93
CA THR A 17 13.03 -16.31 -19.49
C THR A 17 13.65 -16.01 -18.10
N PHE A 18 14.37 -16.97 -17.51
CA PHE A 18 15.09 -16.80 -16.24
C PHE A 18 16.59 -16.46 -16.38
N ALA A 19 17.14 -16.35 -17.59
CA ALA A 19 18.56 -16.02 -17.79
C ALA A 19 18.87 -14.50 -17.80
N MET A 20 17.87 -13.62 -17.79
CA MET A 20 18.09 -12.16 -17.77
C MET A 20 18.22 -11.55 -16.36
N ALA A 21 17.91 -12.31 -15.31
CA ALA A 21 18.12 -11.83 -13.93
C ALA A 21 19.56 -11.97 -13.45
N GLN A 22 20.32 -12.97 -13.95
CA GLN A 22 21.71 -13.18 -13.52
C GLN A 22 22.74 -12.35 -14.30
N ALA A 23 22.38 -11.79 -15.47
CA ALA A 23 23.27 -10.93 -16.25
C ALA A 23 23.31 -9.46 -15.77
N LEU A 24 22.35 -9.04 -14.95
CA LEU A 24 22.34 -7.71 -14.29
C LEU A 24 23.10 -7.71 -12.95
N GLN A 25 23.46 -8.89 -12.42
CA GLN A 25 24.16 -9.00 -11.14
C GLN A 25 25.69 -8.77 -11.25
N SER A 26 26.25 -8.74 -12.46
CA SER A 26 27.70 -8.64 -12.69
C SER A 26 28.20 -7.25 -13.10
N GLN A 27 27.33 -6.23 -13.14
CA GLN A 27 27.71 -4.81 -13.32
C GLN A 27 26.93 -3.90 -12.37
N ALA A 28 26.95 -4.22 -11.08
CA ALA A 28 26.76 -3.19 -10.07
C ALA A 28 28.14 -2.56 -9.81
N PRO A 29 28.30 -1.21 -9.88
CA PRO A 29 29.38 -0.58 -9.15
C PRO A 29 29.25 -1.05 -7.72
N ALA A 30 30.35 -1.47 -7.10
CA ALA A 30 30.39 -1.77 -5.68
C ALA A 30 29.69 -0.62 -4.95
N ALA A 31 28.47 -0.86 -4.47
CA ALA A 31 27.80 0.05 -3.58
C ALA A 31 28.67 0.03 -2.33
N SER A 32 29.58 1.00 -2.25
CA SER A 32 30.14 1.43 -0.99
C SER A 32 28.94 1.54 -0.06
N ALA A 33 28.93 0.74 1.00
CA ALA A 33 28.17 1.04 2.18
C ALA A 33 28.74 2.36 2.72
N ALA A 34 28.37 3.46 2.06
CA ALA A 34 28.57 4.78 2.57
C ALA A 34 27.73 4.80 3.83
N ALA A 35 28.42 4.69 4.97
CA ALA A 35 27.88 5.13 6.24
C ALA A 35 27.12 6.42 5.94
N THR A 36 25.84 6.47 6.30
CA THR A 36 25.00 7.66 6.17
C THR A 36 25.72 8.79 6.85
N ALA A 37 26.46 9.59 6.06
CA ALA A 37 27.14 10.75 6.57
C ALA A 37 26.06 11.63 7.20
N PRO A 38 26.32 12.22 8.39
CA PRO A 38 25.39 13.18 8.97
C PRO A 38 24.97 14.18 7.89
N VAL A 39 23.67 14.36 7.71
CA VAL A 39 23.15 15.32 6.72
C VAL A 39 23.74 16.68 7.07
N ASP A 40 24.53 17.26 6.16
CA ASP A 40 25.13 18.59 6.31
C ASP A 40 24.04 19.60 6.73
N PRO A 41 24.28 20.45 7.75
CA PRO A 41 23.36 21.52 8.17
C PRO A 41 22.75 22.32 7.01
N ALA A 42 23.51 22.60 5.95
CA ALA A 42 22.99 23.32 4.77
C ALA A 42 21.90 22.53 4.04
N LYS A 43 22.03 21.20 3.98
CA LYS A 43 21.04 20.30 3.39
C LYS A 43 19.81 20.17 4.30
N GLN A 44 19.99 20.07 5.62
CA GLN A 44 18.87 20.07 6.57
C GLN A 44 18.02 21.32 6.46
N ALA A 45 18.65 22.51 6.38
CA ALA A 45 17.94 23.77 6.21
C ALA A 45 17.15 23.82 4.88
N ALA A 46 17.75 23.36 3.78
CA ALA A 46 17.07 23.30 2.49
C ALA A 46 15.86 22.35 2.50
N ILE A 47 15.98 21.18 3.16
CA ILE A 47 14.85 20.25 3.31
C ILE A 47 13.75 20.88 4.14
N LYS A 48 14.08 21.57 5.24
CA LYS A 48 13.08 22.27 6.06
C LYS A 48 12.26 23.25 5.22
N GLU A 49 12.93 24.09 4.43
CA GLU A 49 12.24 25.04 3.55
C GLU A 49 11.35 24.35 2.50
N LEU A 50 11.80 23.23 1.94
CA LEU A 50 11.01 22.44 1.01
C LEU A 50 9.75 21.89 1.70
N LEU A 51 9.90 21.28 2.88
CA LEU A 51 8.79 20.70 3.65
C LEU A 51 7.76 21.76 4.05
N GLU A 52 8.20 22.97 4.39
CA GLU A 52 7.31 24.12 4.60
C GLU A 52 6.59 24.53 3.31
N ALA A 53 7.29 24.57 2.17
CA ALA A 53 6.71 24.96 0.88
C ALA A 53 5.63 23.97 0.37
N ILE A 54 5.73 22.70 0.72
CA ILE A 54 4.77 21.64 0.31
C ILE A 54 3.71 21.32 1.38
N ASP A 55 3.67 22.07 2.50
CA ASP A 55 2.75 21.82 3.62
C ASP A 55 2.86 20.36 4.15
N ALA A 56 4.10 19.95 4.43
CA ALA A 56 4.43 18.61 4.92
C ALA A 56 3.64 18.18 6.17
N GLN A 57 3.29 19.13 7.04
CA GLN A 57 2.49 18.85 8.23
C GLN A 57 1.08 18.37 7.87
N LYS A 58 0.46 18.98 6.86
CA LYS A 58 -0.83 18.53 6.35
C LYS A 58 -0.72 17.13 5.74
N LEU A 59 0.38 16.82 5.04
CA LEU A 59 0.64 15.48 4.52
C LEU A 59 0.76 14.45 5.66
N VAL A 60 1.52 14.75 6.72
CA VAL A 60 1.63 13.89 7.90
C VAL A 60 0.25 13.67 8.54
N GLY A 61 -0.56 14.72 8.68
CA GLY A 61 -1.93 14.60 9.19
C GLY A 61 -2.80 13.69 8.33
N ALA A 62 -2.71 13.80 7.00
CA ALA A 62 -3.42 12.93 6.07
C ALA A 62 -2.97 11.46 6.18
N ILE A 63 -1.66 11.21 6.31
CA ILE A 63 -1.10 9.86 6.52
C ILE A 63 -1.64 9.26 7.83
N GLY A 64 -1.58 10.01 8.93
CA GLY A 64 -2.09 9.57 10.23
C GLY A 64 -3.58 9.23 10.18
N ASN A 65 -4.39 10.10 9.57
CA ASN A 65 -5.82 9.88 9.39
C ASN A 65 -6.12 8.64 8.54
N SER A 66 -5.38 8.45 7.44
CA SER A 66 -5.52 7.26 6.58
C SER A 66 -5.16 5.98 7.33
N ALA A 67 -4.05 5.98 8.08
CA ALA A 67 -3.63 4.85 8.89
C ALA A 67 -4.65 4.53 10.00
N GLN A 68 -5.23 5.55 10.63
CA GLN A 68 -6.29 5.37 11.61
C GLN A 68 -7.55 4.76 10.99
N MET A 69 -7.98 5.27 9.84
CA MET A 69 -9.13 4.70 9.12
C MET A 69 -8.89 3.25 8.71
N GLN A 70 -7.68 2.90 8.29
CA GLN A 70 -7.30 1.53 7.99
C GLN A 70 -7.30 0.65 9.24
N ALA A 71 -6.76 1.11 10.36
CA ALA A 71 -6.78 0.39 11.63
C ALA A 71 -8.22 0.05 12.09
N ARG A 72 -9.15 0.99 11.88
CA ARG A 72 -10.58 0.78 12.18
C ARG A 72 -11.22 -0.33 11.33
N GLN A 73 -10.76 -0.51 10.09
CA GLN A 73 -11.27 -1.56 9.20
C GLN A 73 -10.91 -2.98 9.68
N TYR A 74 -9.81 -3.14 10.41
CA TYR A 74 -9.39 -4.44 10.95
C TYR A 74 -10.10 -4.83 12.25
N VAL A 75 -10.84 -3.92 12.89
CA VAL A 75 -11.49 -4.19 14.18
C VAL A 75 -12.38 -5.44 14.19
N PRO A 76 -13.25 -5.69 13.18
CA PRO A 76 -14.07 -6.89 13.18
C PRO A 76 -13.26 -8.19 13.12
N GLU A 77 -12.16 -8.19 12.36
CA GLU A 77 -11.29 -9.35 12.20
C GLU A 77 -10.50 -9.63 13.48
N ILE A 78 -9.86 -8.61 14.07
CA ILE A 78 -9.14 -8.70 15.35
C ILE A 78 -10.06 -9.18 16.47
N LEU A 79 -11.30 -8.67 16.52
CA LEU A 79 -12.29 -9.11 17.50
C LEU A 79 -12.70 -10.58 17.28
N SER A 80 -12.84 -11.01 16.03
CA SER A 80 -13.14 -12.40 15.68
C SER A 80 -11.99 -13.33 16.08
N GLU A 81 -10.76 -12.95 15.79
CA GLU A 81 -9.54 -13.68 16.18
C GLU A 81 -9.44 -13.81 17.70
N ALA A 82 -9.57 -12.71 18.44
CA ALA A 82 -9.54 -12.71 19.91
C ALA A 82 -10.64 -13.60 20.52
N LEU A 83 -11.83 -13.64 19.92
CA LEU A 83 -12.91 -14.53 20.35
C LEU A 83 -12.60 -16.00 20.04
N SER A 84 -12.03 -16.27 18.86
CA SER A 84 -11.63 -17.62 18.44
C SER A 84 -10.53 -18.20 19.32
N GLU A 85 -9.50 -17.40 19.62
CA GLU A 85 -8.35 -17.79 20.44
C GLU A 85 -8.65 -17.85 21.95
N ASN A 86 -9.79 -17.30 22.38
CA ASN A 86 -10.18 -17.33 23.77
C ASN A 86 -10.29 -18.79 24.28
N LYS A 87 -9.48 -19.12 25.30
CA LYS A 87 -9.40 -20.47 25.88
C LYS A 87 -10.37 -20.70 27.04
N THR A 88 -11.11 -19.67 27.44
CA THR A 88 -12.02 -19.72 28.59
C THR A 88 -13.46 -20.05 28.20
N LEU A 89 -13.86 -19.68 26.98
CA LEU A 89 -15.20 -19.90 26.45
C LEU A 89 -15.22 -21.16 25.58
N THR A 90 -16.28 -21.95 25.73
CA THR A 90 -16.63 -23.03 24.79
C THR A 90 -17.11 -22.44 23.45
N ASP A 91 -17.10 -23.24 22.39
CA ASP A 91 -17.54 -22.78 21.06
C ASP A 91 -18.97 -22.26 21.05
N LYS A 92 -19.87 -22.92 21.80
CA LYS A 92 -21.26 -22.47 21.94
C LYS A 92 -21.36 -21.12 22.66
N GLN A 93 -20.52 -20.87 23.65
CA GLN A 93 -20.45 -19.57 24.34
C GLN A 93 -19.86 -18.48 23.45
N LYS A 94 -18.83 -18.81 22.65
CA LYS A 94 -18.26 -17.88 21.65
C LYS A 94 -19.33 -17.45 20.65
N GLN A 95 -20.06 -18.40 20.07
CA GLN A 95 -21.13 -18.12 19.11
C GLN A 95 -22.24 -17.25 19.72
N ALA A 96 -22.64 -17.53 20.97
CA ALA A 96 -23.64 -16.73 21.68
C ALA A 96 -23.16 -15.31 22.05
N ALA A 97 -21.85 -15.10 22.19
CA ALA A 97 -21.25 -13.80 22.51
C ALA A 97 -21.16 -12.85 21.32
N VAL A 98 -21.17 -13.37 20.08
CA VAL A 98 -21.00 -12.56 18.85
C VAL A 98 -21.97 -11.37 18.77
N PRO A 99 -23.29 -11.51 18.96
CA PRO A 99 -24.21 -10.37 18.86
C PRO A 99 -23.96 -9.31 19.94
N ALA A 100 -23.60 -9.74 21.16
CA ALA A 100 -23.30 -8.83 22.26
C ALA A 100 -22.02 -8.04 22.00
N LEU A 101 -20.97 -8.70 21.49
CA LEU A 101 -19.70 -8.08 21.12
C LEU A 101 -19.87 -7.11 19.94
N GLN A 102 -20.64 -7.48 18.92
CA GLN A 102 -20.98 -6.58 17.81
C GLN A 102 -21.67 -5.30 18.29
N LYS A 103 -22.59 -5.41 19.26
CA LYS A 103 -23.33 -4.26 19.79
C LYS A 103 -22.52 -3.38 20.73
N THR A 104 -21.60 -3.94 21.51
CA THR A 104 -20.98 -3.23 22.66
C THR A 104 -19.48 -3.04 22.58
N ALA A 105 -18.76 -3.94 21.90
CA ALA A 105 -17.31 -3.92 21.83
C ALA A 105 -16.81 -3.25 20.54
N VAL A 106 -17.49 -3.47 19.41
CA VAL A 106 -17.05 -2.94 18.10
C VAL A 106 -16.88 -1.43 18.13
N GLN A 107 -17.87 -0.67 18.61
CA GLN A 107 -17.75 0.79 18.64
C GLN A 107 -16.57 1.25 19.51
N LYS A 108 -16.40 0.66 20.70
CA LYS A 108 -15.31 1.00 21.62
C LYS A 108 -13.94 0.71 20.99
N LEU A 109 -13.82 -0.40 20.27
CA LEU A 109 -12.60 -0.78 19.58
C LEU A 109 -12.33 0.11 18.35
N VAL A 110 -13.38 0.53 17.63
CA VAL A 110 -13.26 1.49 16.52
C VAL A 110 -12.78 2.86 17.03
N ASP A 111 -13.29 3.32 18.17
CA ASP A 111 -12.91 4.60 18.76
C ASP A 111 -11.44 4.60 19.23
N SER A 112 -10.96 3.48 19.74
CA SER A 112 -9.57 3.32 20.21
C SER A 112 -8.59 2.89 19.11
N ALA A 113 -9.08 2.33 18.00
CA ALA A 113 -8.24 1.87 16.90
C ALA A 113 -7.46 3.03 16.27
N GLY A 114 -6.17 2.81 16.10
CA GLY A 114 -5.27 3.73 15.42
C GLY A 114 -4.93 5.02 16.17
N GLN A 115 -5.24 5.13 17.47
CA GLN A 115 -4.91 6.33 18.27
C GLN A 115 -3.40 6.62 18.31
N VAL A 116 -2.55 5.59 18.16
CA VAL A 116 -1.09 5.77 18.04
C VAL A 116 -0.71 6.69 16.87
N PHE A 117 -1.48 6.68 15.77
CA PHE A 117 -1.24 7.52 14.59
C PHE A 117 -1.67 8.98 14.78
N ALA A 118 -2.37 9.30 15.87
CA ALA A 118 -2.76 10.66 16.22
C ALA A 118 -1.79 11.32 17.23
N THR A 119 -0.75 10.61 17.67
CA THR A 119 0.20 11.10 18.68
C THR A 119 1.21 12.10 18.12
N ASP A 120 1.80 12.92 18.99
CA ASP A 120 2.93 13.79 18.62
C ASP A 120 4.17 12.97 18.24
N ALA A 121 4.40 11.83 18.90
CA ALA A 121 5.49 10.92 18.56
C ALA A 121 5.38 10.45 17.10
N PHE A 122 4.20 9.98 16.68
CA PHE A 122 3.97 9.62 15.28
C PHE A 122 4.21 10.80 14.32
N ARG A 123 3.75 12.01 14.67
CA ARG A 123 4.00 13.20 13.85
C ARG A 123 5.49 13.50 13.71
N GLN A 124 6.25 13.40 14.79
CA GLN A 124 7.70 13.62 14.80
C GLN A 124 8.42 12.57 13.94
N ASP A 125 8.08 11.29 14.12
CA ASP A 125 8.66 10.19 13.34
C ASP A 125 8.34 10.33 11.85
N ALA A 126 7.09 10.69 11.51
CA ALA A 126 6.68 10.90 10.12
C ALA A 126 7.41 12.10 9.49
N MET A 127 7.61 13.19 10.24
CA MET A 127 8.42 14.31 9.77
C MET A 127 9.87 13.90 9.56
N GLN A 128 10.48 13.18 10.51
CA GLN A 128 11.86 12.69 10.39
C GLN A 128 12.01 11.78 9.16
N ALA A 129 11.05 10.88 8.92
CA ALA A 129 11.05 10.03 7.74
C ALA A 129 11.02 10.82 6.43
N GLN A 130 10.33 11.97 6.39
CA GLN A 130 10.38 12.87 5.23
C GLN A 130 11.76 13.52 5.07
N TYR A 131 12.38 13.98 6.17
CA TYR A 131 13.74 14.49 6.12
C TYR A 131 14.71 13.46 5.54
N ASP A 132 14.67 12.24 6.05
CA ASP A 132 15.54 11.15 5.62
C ASP A 132 15.32 10.79 4.15
N ALA A 133 14.06 10.75 3.71
CA ALA A 133 13.71 10.48 2.32
C ALA A 133 14.25 11.56 1.37
N TYR A 134 14.04 12.84 1.66
CA TYR A 134 14.56 13.92 0.82
C TYR A 134 16.09 13.98 0.86
N ALA A 135 16.71 13.76 2.01
CA ALA A 135 18.16 13.69 2.16
C ALA A 135 18.78 12.54 1.37
N LYS A 136 18.08 11.41 1.23
CA LYS A 136 18.55 10.22 0.52
C LYS A 136 18.46 10.37 -1.00
N TYR A 137 17.35 10.91 -1.52
CA TYR A 137 17.06 10.85 -2.96
C TYR A 137 17.41 12.11 -3.73
N TYR A 138 17.59 13.25 -3.06
CA TYR A 138 17.88 14.53 -3.72
C TYR A 138 19.17 15.15 -3.20
N SER A 139 19.92 15.80 -4.07
CA SER A 139 21.01 16.70 -3.72
C SER A 139 20.48 17.99 -3.10
N THR A 140 21.34 18.74 -2.40
CA THR A 140 20.97 20.03 -1.82
C THR A 140 20.49 21.03 -2.88
N GLN A 141 21.07 21.00 -4.09
CA GLN A 141 20.66 21.90 -5.17
C GLN A 141 19.28 21.54 -5.70
N GLU A 142 19.01 20.26 -5.95
CA GLU A 142 17.68 19.81 -6.40
C GLU A 142 16.59 20.14 -5.38
N ILE A 143 16.88 20.03 -4.08
CA ILE A 143 15.94 20.44 -3.01
C ILE A 143 15.63 21.93 -3.10
N LYS A 144 16.61 22.79 -3.36
CA LYS A 144 16.41 24.23 -3.56
C LYS A 144 15.63 24.55 -4.83
N ASP A 145 15.87 23.82 -5.90
CA ASP A 145 15.17 23.98 -7.17
C ASP A 145 13.68 23.57 -7.02
N LEU A 146 13.41 22.45 -6.35
CA LEU A 146 12.06 22.03 -5.98
C LEU A 146 11.37 23.08 -5.10
N THR A 147 12.09 23.63 -4.13
CA THR A 147 11.55 24.69 -3.24
C THR A 147 11.17 25.93 -4.05
N THR A 148 12.03 26.36 -4.97
CA THR A 148 11.75 27.47 -5.89
C THR A 148 10.49 27.22 -6.70
N PHE A 149 10.38 26.02 -7.27
CA PHE A 149 9.20 25.61 -8.02
C PHE A 149 7.94 25.67 -7.16
N TYR A 150 7.92 24.99 -6.00
CA TYR A 150 6.73 24.91 -5.14
C TYR A 150 6.31 26.25 -4.54
N LYS A 151 7.24 27.20 -4.35
CA LYS A 151 6.92 28.58 -3.96
C LYS A 151 6.32 29.43 -5.10
N SER A 152 6.50 29.04 -6.36
CA SER A 152 5.94 29.76 -7.52
C SER A 152 4.40 29.66 -7.59
N PRO A 153 3.70 30.56 -8.31
CA PRO A 153 2.25 30.43 -8.53
C PRO A 153 1.84 29.08 -9.15
N THR A 154 2.62 28.60 -10.13
CA THR A 154 2.37 27.31 -10.78
C THR A 154 2.63 26.13 -9.85
N GLY A 155 3.71 26.16 -9.05
CA GLY A 155 3.98 25.09 -8.09
C GLY A 155 2.94 25.02 -6.96
N ARG A 156 2.45 26.16 -6.48
CA ARG A 156 1.33 26.18 -5.53
C ARG A 156 0.05 25.61 -6.16
N LYS A 157 -0.23 25.94 -7.42
CA LYS A 157 -1.36 25.35 -8.15
C LYS A 157 -1.18 23.85 -8.33
N PHE A 158 0.04 23.40 -8.64
CA PHE A 158 0.38 21.99 -8.80
C PHE A 158 0.06 21.21 -7.53
N ILE A 159 0.51 21.65 -6.35
CA ILE A 159 0.19 21.00 -5.06
C ILE A 159 -1.33 20.86 -4.86
N GLN A 160 -2.11 21.86 -5.27
CA GLN A 160 -3.55 21.86 -5.05
C GLN A 160 -4.32 20.90 -5.97
N VAL A 161 -3.87 20.71 -7.21
CA VAL A 161 -4.68 20.03 -8.24
C VAL A 161 -4.07 18.77 -8.79
N GLN A 162 -2.78 18.50 -8.58
CA GLN A 162 -2.11 17.35 -9.18
C GLN A 162 -2.80 16.02 -8.82
N ASP A 163 -3.20 15.85 -7.56
CA ASP A 163 -3.93 14.64 -7.14
C ASP A 163 -5.31 14.54 -7.81
N GLN A 164 -5.98 15.67 -8.04
CA GLN A 164 -7.28 15.68 -8.72
C GLN A 164 -7.14 15.30 -10.19
N VAL A 165 -6.11 15.80 -10.87
CA VAL A 165 -5.81 15.42 -12.26
C VAL A 165 -5.64 13.89 -12.36
N GLY A 166 -4.89 13.29 -11.43
CA GLY A 166 -4.75 11.83 -11.37
C GLY A 166 -6.09 11.10 -11.13
N ARG A 167 -6.91 11.60 -10.20
CA ARG A 167 -8.24 11.03 -9.91
C ARG A 167 -9.19 11.12 -11.10
N ASP A 168 -9.20 12.23 -11.83
CA ASP A 168 -10.09 12.42 -12.98
C ASP A 168 -9.72 11.47 -14.13
N VAL A 169 -8.42 11.28 -14.38
CA VAL A 169 -7.93 10.35 -15.39
C VAL A 169 -8.33 8.92 -15.03
N VAL A 170 -8.00 8.45 -13.82
CA VAL A 170 -8.34 7.09 -13.39
C VAL A 170 -9.86 6.90 -13.31
N GLY A 171 -10.59 7.88 -12.77
CA GLY A 171 -12.04 7.85 -12.67
C GLY A 171 -12.72 7.72 -14.02
N GLY A 172 -12.29 8.49 -15.03
CA GLY A 172 -12.82 8.40 -16.39
C GLY A 172 -12.54 7.05 -17.05
N LEU A 173 -11.33 6.50 -16.87
CA LEU A 173 -10.99 5.16 -17.37
C LEU A 173 -11.83 4.08 -16.67
N MET A 174 -11.98 4.16 -15.35
CA MET A 174 -12.78 3.21 -14.56
C MET A 174 -14.25 3.25 -14.96
N GLN A 175 -14.83 4.45 -15.12
CA GLN A 175 -16.21 4.61 -15.59
C GLN A 175 -16.43 3.96 -16.96
N LYS A 176 -15.44 4.05 -17.86
CA LYS A 176 -15.52 3.47 -19.20
C LYS A 176 -15.30 1.96 -19.23
N TYR A 177 -14.30 1.45 -18.52
CA TYR A 177 -13.84 0.06 -18.68
C TYR A 177 -14.34 -0.89 -17.60
N MET A 178 -14.69 -0.43 -16.40
CA MET A 178 -15.18 -1.31 -15.33
C MET A 178 -16.47 -2.05 -15.72
N PRO A 179 -17.49 -1.41 -16.34
CA PRO A 179 -18.70 -2.13 -16.75
C PRO A 179 -18.42 -3.24 -17.77
N GLN A 180 -17.48 -3.00 -18.70
CA GLN A 180 -17.07 -3.99 -19.71
C GLN A 180 -16.36 -5.18 -19.05
N SER A 181 -15.47 -4.92 -18.10
CA SER A 181 -14.78 -5.96 -17.31
C SER A 181 -15.76 -6.83 -16.52
N ILE A 182 -16.73 -6.20 -15.84
CA ILE A 182 -17.80 -6.90 -15.11
C ILE A 182 -18.64 -7.73 -16.06
N GLN A 183 -19.04 -7.18 -17.21
CA GLN A 183 -19.85 -7.90 -18.19
C GLN A 183 -19.12 -9.12 -18.76
N ALA A 184 -17.83 -8.99 -19.08
CA ALA A 184 -17.02 -10.10 -19.58
C ALA A 184 -16.91 -11.22 -18.52
N THR A 185 -16.62 -10.84 -17.28
CA THR A 185 -16.55 -11.78 -16.14
C THR A 185 -17.90 -12.46 -15.92
N ARG A 186 -18.99 -11.69 -15.94
CA ARG A 186 -20.35 -12.19 -15.77
C ARG A 186 -20.72 -13.19 -16.85
N THR A 187 -20.41 -12.87 -18.11
CA THR A 187 -20.65 -13.75 -19.25
C THR A 187 -19.94 -15.10 -19.10
N GLN A 188 -18.71 -15.11 -18.58
CA GLN A 188 -18.01 -16.35 -18.30
C GLN A 188 -18.64 -17.11 -17.13
N ALA A 189 -18.95 -16.41 -16.03
CA ALA A 189 -19.59 -17.02 -14.86
C ALA A 189 -20.93 -17.70 -15.21
N ASP A 190 -21.75 -17.06 -16.05
CA ASP A 190 -23.03 -17.63 -16.49
C ASP A 190 -22.83 -18.92 -17.30
N LYS A 191 -21.76 -19.01 -18.11
CA LYS A 191 -21.41 -20.25 -18.83
C LYS A 191 -20.98 -21.36 -17.88
N GLU A 192 -20.15 -21.06 -16.89
CA GLU A 192 -19.71 -22.04 -15.90
C GLU A 192 -20.89 -22.58 -15.08
N VAL A 193 -21.80 -21.71 -14.64
CA VAL A 193 -23.02 -22.12 -13.92
C VAL A 193 -23.91 -23.00 -14.78
N ALA A 194 -24.12 -22.64 -16.05
CA ALA A 194 -24.92 -23.43 -16.97
C ALA A 194 -24.31 -24.82 -17.27
N ALA A 195 -23.00 -24.99 -17.12
CA ALA A 195 -22.31 -26.25 -17.30
C ALA A 195 -22.48 -27.22 -16.10
N VAL A 196 -22.94 -26.74 -14.95
CA VAL A 196 -23.20 -27.59 -13.77
C VAL A 196 -24.45 -28.44 -14.03
N LYS A 197 -24.26 -29.76 -14.12
CA LYS A 197 -25.39 -30.69 -14.20
C LYS A 197 -26.02 -30.87 -12.81
N PRO A 198 -27.36 -30.80 -12.68
CA PRO A 198 -28.02 -31.14 -11.41
C PRO A 198 -27.64 -32.58 -11.02
N GLY A 199 -27.17 -32.77 -9.79
CA GLY A 199 -26.88 -34.09 -9.26
C GLY A 199 -28.13 -34.97 -9.32
N LYS A 200 -27.96 -36.21 -9.81
CA LYS A 200 -28.99 -37.25 -9.78
C LYS A 200 -29.32 -37.66 -8.35
#